data_AF-A0A3M2JAX6-F1
#
_entry.id   AF-A0A3M2JAX6-F1
#
_cell.length_a   1.000
_cell.length_b   1.000
_cell.length_c   1.000
_cell.angle_alpha   90.00
_cell.angle_beta   90.00
_cell.angle_gamma   90.00
#
_symmetry.space_group_name_H-M   'P 1'
#
loop_
_entity.id
_entity.type
_entity.pdbx_description
1 polymer ?
#
loop_
_entity_poly.entity_id
_entity_poly.type
_entity_poly.pdbx_seq_one_letter_code
_entity_poly.pdbx_strand_id
1 'polypeptide(L)'
;MTGLLRPVRRSRRRDLVAVPARADVLALAALLLAYPDDEHLAVRDDLGTAVAALPESAAAGHLRGFLDATAGWSEARLRRHHVETFDLRRSTSPYLTYYLHGDTRRRGAALLGLKQTYRAGGFVPPEDELPDHLPIVLEFAAQAGPGAGEAALRTHRAGFEVLRAELARRESPYRHVLDAVAAVLGPAGERVHERARAIIRAGPPRDDVGLGAPLPGYGSATPSGTPYPPTTCGSTSHALGHPDRQRVAPVALGLPAAPGAPSATPAARPEGP
;
A
#
# COMPACT_ATOMS: atom_id res chain seq x y z
N MET A 1 -30.93 23.00 28.88
CA MET A 1 -29.62 22.39 29.20
C MET A 1 -28.92 22.05 27.89
N THR A 2 -28.37 23.07 27.21
CA THR A 2 -27.81 22.94 25.86
C THR A 2 -26.29 22.82 25.98
N GLY A 3 -25.77 21.60 25.81
CA GLY A 3 -24.35 21.31 25.89
C GLY A 3 -23.59 21.93 24.72
N LEU A 4 -22.70 22.85 25.03
CA LEU A 4 -21.68 23.37 24.11
C LEU A 4 -20.81 22.21 23.62
N LEU A 5 -20.97 21.80 22.37
CA LEU A 5 -19.96 21.01 21.67
C LEU A 5 -18.76 21.92 21.42
N ARG A 6 -17.70 21.68 22.20
CA ARG A 6 -16.40 22.34 22.07
C ARG A 6 -15.84 22.02 20.68
N PRO A 7 -15.64 23.01 19.79
CA PRO A 7 -15.07 22.72 18.47
C PRO A 7 -13.65 22.19 18.67
N VAL A 8 -13.42 20.97 18.20
CA VAL A 8 -12.08 20.38 18.04
C VAL A 8 -11.28 21.37 17.21
N ARG A 9 -10.27 22.00 17.83
CA ARG A 9 -9.35 22.92 17.16
C ARG A 9 -8.68 22.16 16.01
N ARG A 10 -9.14 22.39 14.78
CA ARG A 10 -8.43 22.00 13.56
C ARG A 10 -7.03 22.60 13.67
N SER A 11 -6.02 21.74 13.82
CA SER A 11 -4.62 22.16 13.90
C SER A 11 -4.31 23.02 12.67
N ARG A 12 -3.77 24.21 12.91
CA ARG A 12 -3.45 25.16 11.84
C ARG A 12 -2.45 24.52 10.88
N ARG A 13 -2.91 24.36 9.64
CA ARG A 13 -2.18 23.98 8.43
C ARG A 13 -0.80 24.64 8.41
N ARG A 14 0.26 23.83 8.41
CA ARG A 14 1.59 24.28 7.99
C ARG A 14 1.98 23.38 6.82
N ASP A 15 2.09 24.02 5.66
CA ASP A 15 2.72 23.54 4.44
C ASP A 15 2.01 22.42 3.66
N LEU A 16 0.74 22.66 3.27
CA LEU A 16 0.17 21.95 2.12
C LEU A 16 0.58 22.71 0.86
N VAL A 17 1.56 22.19 0.13
CA VAL A 17 1.86 22.67 -1.24
C VAL A 17 0.60 22.44 -2.08
N ALA A 18 0.14 23.48 -2.79
CA ALA A 18 -0.95 23.33 -3.74
C ALA A 18 -0.45 22.50 -4.92
N VAL A 19 -0.86 21.23 -4.98
CA VAL A 19 -0.52 20.32 -6.06
C VAL A 19 -1.80 20.08 -6.89
N PRO A 20 -1.79 20.37 -8.20
CA PRO A 20 -2.91 20.06 -9.09
C PRO A 20 -3.25 18.57 -9.05
N ALA A 21 -4.54 18.22 -9.16
CA ALA A 21 -5.00 16.83 -9.23
C ALA A 21 -4.42 15.93 -8.11
N ARG A 22 -4.24 16.49 -6.91
CA ARG A 22 -3.56 15.85 -5.78
C ARG A 22 -4.12 14.46 -5.44
N ALA A 23 -5.44 14.34 -5.40
CA ALA A 23 -6.12 13.07 -5.11
C ALA A 23 -5.84 12.05 -6.23
N ASP A 24 -5.94 12.48 -7.49
CA ASP A 24 -5.69 11.62 -8.65
C ASP A 24 -4.26 11.12 -8.70
N VAL A 25 -3.27 11.98 -8.40
CA VAL A 25 -1.86 11.58 -8.28
C VAL A 25 -1.67 10.49 -7.22
N LEU A 26 -2.30 10.64 -6.05
CA LEU A 26 -2.19 9.64 -4.98
C LEU A 26 -2.89 8.33 -5.33
N ALA A 27 -4.06 8.40 -5.98
CA ALA A 27 -4.79 7.22 -6.44
C ALA A 27 -4.02 6.46 -7.52
N LEU A 28 -3.49 7.17 -8.53
CA LEU A 28 -2.65 6.57 -9.57
C LEU A 28 -1.35 5.99 -8.98
N ALA A 29 -0.74 6.67 -8.02
CA ALA A 29 0.43 6.13 -7.32
C ALA A 29 0.09 4.84 -6.54
N ALA A 30 -1.09 4.75 -5.92
CA ALA A 30 -1.55 3.53 -5.27
C ALA A 30 -1.64 2.37 -6.26
N LEU A 31 -2.30 2.58 -7.41
CA LEU A 31 -2.47 1.58 -8.47
C LEU A 31 -1.14 1.14 -9.08
N LEU A 32 -0.20 2.07 -9.31
CA LEU A 32 1.11 1.76 -9.88
C LEU A 32 2.06 1.05 -8.89
N LEU A 33 1.77 1.10 -7.59
CA LEU A 33 2.53 0.38 -6.55
C LEU A 33 1.89 -0.95 -6.17
N ALA A 34 0.60 -1.13 -6.42
CA ALA A 34 -0.10 -2.39 -6.18
C ALA A 34 0.54 -3.53 -7.00
N TYR A 35 0.37 -4.76 -6.51
CA TYR A 35 0.83 -5.92 -7.27
C TYR A 35 0.05 -5.99 -8.60
N PRO A 36 0.73 -6.15 -9.76
CA PRO A 36 0.08 -6.17 -11.07
C PRO A 36 -0.62 -7.53 -11.30
N ASP A 37 -1.72 -7.76 -10.60
CA ASP A 37 -2.63 -8.87 -10.88
C ASP A 37 -3.40 -8.64 -12.20
N ASP A 38 -4.27 -9.60 -12.54
CA ASP A 38 -4.99 -9.59 -13.81
C ASP A 38 -5.95 -8.40 -13.92
N GLU A 39 -6.53 -7.92 -12.80
CA GLU A 39 -7.42 -6.76 -12.79
C GLU A 39 -6.63 -5.46 -13.02
N HIS A 40 -5.48 -5.31 -12.35
CA HIS A 40 -4.60 -4.15 -12.53
C HIS A 40 -4.01 -4.09 -13.94
N LEU A 41 -3.67 -5.24 -14.51
CA LEU A 41 -3.13 -5.34 -15.86
C LEU A 41 -4.19 -5.06 -16.93
N ALA A 42 -5.45 -5.43 -16.69
CA ALA A 42 -6.55 -5.13 -17.60
C ALA A 42 -6.79 -3.61 -17.78
N VAL A 43 -6.48 -2.80 -16.76
CA VAL A 43 -6.64 -1.33 -16.80
C VAL A 43 -5.33 -0.59 -17.07
N ARG A 44 -4.25 -1.28 -17.43
CA ARG A 44 -2.91 -0.67 -17.55
C ARG A 44 -2.86 0.47 -18.58
N ASP A 45 -3.51 0.30 -19.73
CA ASP A 45 -3.56 1.34 -20.76
C ASP A 45 -4.39 2.55 -20.31
N ASP A 46 -5.46 2.32 -19.54
CA ASP A 46 -6.27 3.37 -18.93
C ASP A 46 -5.45 4.16 -17.90
N LEU A 47 -4.56 3.51 -17.13
CA LEU A 47 -3.63 4.19 -16.22
C LEU A 47 -2.70 5.14 -16.99
N GLY A 48 -2.21 4.71 -18.15
CA GLY A 48 -1.39 5.56 -19.02
C GLY A 48 -2.14 6.80 -19.48
N THR A 49 -3.38 6.62 -19.92
CA THR A 49 -4.27 7.72 -20.34
C THR A 49 -4.58 8.66 -19.17
N ALA A 50 -4.89 8.12 -17.99
CA ALA A 50 -5.17 8.90 -16.80
C ALA A 50 -3.97 9.75 -16.34
N VAL A 51 -2.76 9.17 -16.36
CA VAL A 51 -1.52 9.92 -16.06
C VAL A 51 -1.28 11.04 -17.09
N ALA A 52 -1.54 10.79 -18.38
CA ALA A 52 -1.38 11.79 -19.43
C ALA A 52 -2.41 12.95 -19.32
N ALA A 53 -3.58 12.69 -18.73
CA ALA A 53 -4.62 13.68 -18.50
C ALA A 53 -4.37 14.58 -17.27
N LEU A 54 -3.40 14.23 -16.41
CA LEU A 54 -3.07 15.05 -15.24
C LEU A 54 -2.54 16.44 -15.66
N PRO A 55 -2.88 17.51 -14.93
CA PRO A 55 -2.26 18.81 -15.14
C PRO A 55 -0.74 18.76 -14.96
N GLU A 56 -0.01 19.51 -15.79
CA GLU A 56 1.45 19.54 -15.76
C GLU A 56 1.97 19.93 -14.36
N SER A 57 2.79 19.06 -13.79
CA SER A 57 3.35 19.20 -12.45
C SER A 57 4.53 18.24 -12.28
N ALA A 58 5.40 18.51 -11.31
CA ALA A 58 6.49 17.59 -10.97
C ALA A 58 5.98 16.17 -10.66
N ALA A 59 4.85 16.06 -9.95
CA ALA A 59 4.25 14.77 -9.62
C ALA A 59 3.78 14.01 -10.87
N ALA A 60 3.09 14.68 -11.78
CA ALA A 60 2.69 14.07 -13.06
C ALA A 60 3.90 13.67 -13.92
N GLY A 61 4.96 14.49 -13.94
CA GLY A 61 6.24 14.16 -14.59
C GLY A 61 6.86 12.87 -14.04
N HIS A 62 6.85 12.70 -12.71
CA HIS A 62 7.34 11.48 -12.10
C HIS A 62 6.50 10.24 -12.45
N LEU A 63 5.16 10.34 -12.44
CA LEU A 63 4.30 9.21 -12.84
C LEU A 63 4.53 8.82 -14.32
N ARG A 64 4.67 9.80 -15.23
CA ARG A 64 5.06 9.53 -16.63
C ARG A 64 6.40 8.80 -16.71
N GLY A 65 7.39 9.23 -15.94
CA GLY A 65 8.70 8.56 -15.90
C GLY A 65 8.65 7.08 -15.48
N PHE A 66 7.72 6.69 -14.60
CA PHE A 66 7.49 5.27 -14.29
C PHE A 66 6.92 4.51 -15.50
N LEU A 67 5.91 5.09 -16.16
CA LEU A 67 5.29 4.48 -17.33
C LEU A 67 6.30 4.33 -18.46
N ASP A 68 7.11 5.35 -18.75
CA ASP A 68 8.14 5.31 -19.77
C ASP A 68 9.19 4.22 -19.48
N ALA A 69 9.63 4.12 -18.21
CA ALA A 69 10.61 3.11 -17.79
C ALA A 69 10.08 1.66 -17.91
N THR A 70 8.76 1.47 -17.91
CA THR A 70 8.10 0.16 -17.92
C THR A 70 7.29 -0.13 -19.19
N ALA A 71 7.22 0.80 -20.15
CA ALA A 71 6.37 0.70 -21.33
C ALA A 71 6.62 -0.59 -22.15
N GLY A 72 7.89 -1.00 -22.29
CA GLY A 72 8.26 -2.21 -23.03
C GLY A 72 8.24 -3.51 -22.21
N TRP A 73 7.74 -3.49 -20.97
CA TRP A 73 7.76 -4.68 -20.12
C TRP A 73 6.53 -5.54 -20.36
N SER A 74 6.76 -6.83 -20.60
CA SER A 74 5.70 -7.83 -20.55
C SER A 74 5.09 -7.91 -19.15
N GLU A 75 3.84 -8.36 -19.05
CA GLU A 75 3.17 -8.52 -17.76
C GLU A 75 3.95 -9.44 -16.81
N ALA A 76 4.51 -10.54 -17.33
CA ALA A 76 5.34 -11.46 -16.56
C ALA A 76 6.59 -10.77 -15.99
N ARG A 77 7.23 -9.89 -16.79
CA ARG A 77 8.36 -9.09 -16.32
C ARG A 77 7.93 -8.10 -15.24
N LEU A 78 6.77 -7.45 -15.39
CA LEU A 78 6.25 -6.50 -14.41
C LEU A 78 5.95 -7.17 -13.06
N ARG A 79 5.22 -8.30 -13.07
CA ARG A 79 4.95 -9.14 -11.87
C ARG A 79 6.25 -9.58 -11.21
N ARG A 80 7.19 -10.16 -11.98
CA ARG A 80 8.49 -10.61 -11.48
C ARG A 80 9.27 -9.47 -10.84
N HIS A 81 9.34 -8.31 -11.50
CA HIS A 81 10.08 -7.16 -10.98
C HIS A 81 9.43 -6.58 -9.71
N HIS A 82 8.10 -6.58 -9.62
CA HIS A 82 7.38 -6.17 -8.42
C HIS A 82 7.78 -7.05 -7.23
N VAL A 83 7.67 -8.37 -7.35
CA VAL A 83 8.08 -9.34 -6.30
C VAL A 83 9.55 -9.18 -5.93
N GLU A 84 10.45 -9.08 -6.92
CA GLU A 84 11.89 -8.87 -6.69
C GLU A 84 12.20 -7.57 -5.94
N THR A 85 11.35 -6.56 -6.13
CA THR A 85 11.50 -5.25 -5.51
C THR A 85 10.92 -5.25 -4.10
N PHE A 86 9.69 -5.68 -3.90
CA PHE A 86 8.96 -5.44 -2.65
C PHE A 86 8.94 -6.64 -1.70
N ASP A 87 8.87 -7.87 -2.21
CA ASP A 87 8.57 -9.05 -1.40
C ASP A 87 9.82 -9.78 -0.95
N LEU A 88 10.83 -9.86 -1.81
CA LEU A 88 12.04 -10.62 -1.51
C LEU A 88 12.99 -9.89 -0.54
N ARG A 89 12.69 -8.63 -0.20
CA ARG A 89 13.65 -7.74 0.48
C ARG A 89 13.00 -6.85 1.52
N ARG A 90 13.44 -7.02 2.76
CA ARG A 90 13.02 -6.20 3.90
C ARG A 90 13.31 -4.71 3.74
N SER A 91 14.38 -4.34 3.03
CA SER A 91 14.81 -2.94 2.86
C SER A 91 13.91 -2.11 1.95
N THR A 92 13.11 -2.77 1.11
CA THR A 92 12.18 -2.17 0.13
C THR A 92 10.74 -2.59 0.41
N SER A 93 10.46 -3.06 1.62
CA SER A 93 9.11 -3.45 2.03
C SER A 93 8.11 -2.30 1.87
N PRO A 94 6.91 -2.53 1.30
CA PRO A 94 5.89 -1.49 1.12
C PRO A 94 5.08 -1.20 2.40
N TYR A 95 5.47 -1.77 3.56
CA TYR A 95 4.78 -1.58 4.84
C TYR A 95 5.41 -0.45 5.66
N LEU A 96 4.69 0.67 5.81
CA LEU A 96 5.24 1.89 6.40
C LEU A 96 5.62 1.75 7.88
N THR A 97 4.86 0.96 8.64
CA THR A 97 5.13 0.81 10.09
C THR A 97 6.33 -0.09 10.35
N TYR A 98 6.68 -0.95 9.40
CA TYR A 98 7.81 -1.88 9.51
C TYR A 98 9.14 -1.15 9.72
N TYR A 99 9.41 -0.06 9.00
CA TYR A 99 10.68 0.66 9.14
C TYR A 99 10.91 1.26 10.54
N LEU A 100 9.84 1.67 11.22
CA LEU A 100 9.93 2.33 12.53
C LEU A 100 9.81 1.36 13.70
N HIS A 101 9.13 0.24 13.50
CA HIS A 101 8.75 -0.66 14.58
C HIS A 101 9.22 -2.10 14.37
N GLY A 102 9.64 -2.47 13.16
CA GLY A 102 9.95 -3.85 12.81
C GLY A 102 8.80 -4.80 13.14
N ASP A 103 9.11 -6.05 13.43
CA ASP A 103 8.12 -7.06 13.83
C ASP A 103 7.92 -7.09 15.36
N THR A 104 7.80 -5.91 15.96
CA THR A 104 7.66 -5.77 17.42
C THR A 104 6.20 -5.56 17.84
N ARG A 105 5.90 -5.74 19.13
CA ARG A 105 4.59 -5.37 19.70
C ARG A 105 4.17 -3.92 19.40
N ARG A 106 5.13 -3.01 19.21
CA ARG A 106 4.85 -1.61 18.85
C ARG A 106 4.25 -1.48 17.44
N ARG A 107 4.56 -2.40 16.53
CA ARG A 107 3.94 -2.46 15.19
C ARG A 107 2.44 -2.74 15.31
N GLY A 108 2.05 -3.69 16.15
CA GLY A 108 0.62 -4.00 16.38
C GLY A 108 -0.21 -2.77 16.82
N ALA A 109 0.34 -1.94 17.71
CA ALA A 109 -0.32 -0.69 18.11
C ALA A 109 -0.43 0.33 16.96
N ALA A 110 0.60 0.46 16.13
CA ALA A 110 0.57 1.34 14.95
C ALA A 110 -0.48 0.88 13.93
N LEU A 111 -0.57 -0.43 13.67
CA LEU A 111 -1.59 -1.01 12.78
C LEU A 111 -3.00 -0.75 13.30
N LEU A 112 -3.24 -0.87 14.61
CA LEU A 112 -4.53 -0.56 15.21
C LEU A 112 -4.89 0.93 15.03
N GLY A 113 -3.93 1.84 15.22
CA GLY A 113 -4.12 3.27 14.98
C GLY A 113 -4.51 3.60 13.53
N LEU A 114 -3.89 2.93 12.55
CA LEU A 114 -4.27 3.07 11.14
C LEU A 114 -5.69 2.57 10.88
N LYS A 115 -6.08 1.40 11.40
CA LYS A 115 -7.46 0.90 11.28
C LYS A 115 -8.48 1.88 11.86
N GLN A 116 -8.17 2.51 12.99
CA GLN A 116 -9.03 3.55 13.59
C GLN A 116 -9.14 4.79 12.69
N THR A 117 -8.02 5.21 12.08
CA THR A 117 -7.98 6.35 11.15
C THR A 117 -8.86 6.07 9.92
N TYR A 118 -8.75 4.87 9.33
CA TYR A 118 -9.58 4.46 8.19
C TYR A 118 -11.07 4.47 8.53
N ARG A 119 -11.44 3.86 9.66
CA ARG A 119 -12.84 3.86 10.15
C ARG A 119 -13.38 5.27 10.36
N ALA A 120 -12.58 6.17 10.92
CA ALA A 120 -12.99 7.56 11.14
C ALA A 120 -13.20 8.32 9.82
N GLY A 121 -12.52 7.92 8.74
CA GLY A 121 -12.71 8.45 7.39
C GLY A 121 -13.73 7.68 6.54
N GLY A 122 -14.40 6.67 7.09
CA GLY A 122 -15.36 5.82 6.34
C GLY A 122 -14.71 4.91 5.30
N PHE A 123 -13.41 4.65 5.42
CA PHE A 123 -12.66 3.76 4.52
C PHE A 123 -12.57 2.35 5.10
N VAL A 124 -12.82 1.35 4.25
CA VAL A 124 -12.75 -0.07 4.60
C VAL A 124 -11.59 -0.67 3.80
N PRO A 125 -10.43 -0.93 4.43
CA PRO A 125 -9.33 -1.57 3.72
C PRO A 125 -9.69 -3.03 3.37
N PRO A 126 -9.07 -3.61 2.33
CA PRO A 126 -9.12 -5.04 2.05
C PRO A 126 -8.78 -5.87 3.30
N GLU A 127 -9.44 -7.03 3.46
CA GLU A 127 -9.24 -7.89 4.64
C GLU A 127 -7.95 -8.72 4.57
N ASP A 128 -7.46 -8.96 3.35
CA ASP A 128 -6.29 -9.78 3.03
C ASP A 128 -4.97 -9.03 3.13
N GLU A 129 -5.00 -7.72 3.33
CA GLU A 129 -3.81 -6.87 3.35
C GLU A 129 -3.72 -6.04 4.65
N LEU A 130 -2.48 -5.76 5.08
CA LEU A 130 -2.28 -4.98 6.29
C LEU A 130 -2.60 -3.49 6.06
N PRO A 131 -3.13 -2.79 7.07
CA PRO A 131 -3.55 -1.40 6.93
C PRO A 131 -2.39 -0.44 6.66
N ASP A 132 -1.13 -0.84 6.88
CA ASP A 132 0.05 -0.02 6.60
C ASP A 132 0.72 -0.29 5.26
N HIS A 133 0.10 -1.13 4.42
CA HIS A 133 0.52 -1.32 3.04
C HIS A 133 0.40 0.02 2.29
N LEU A 134 1.50 0.48 1.67
CA LEU A 134 1.59 1.81 1.09
C LEU A 134 0.49 2.11 0.05
N PRO A 135 0.16 1.23 -0.91
CA PRO A 135 -1.00 1.40 -1.79
C PRO A 135 -2.31 1.72 -1.05
N ILE A 136 -2.64 0.98 0.01
CA ILE A 136 -3.86 1.20 0.81
C ILE A 136 -3.81 2.57 1.51
N VAL A 137 -2.65 2.94 2.07
CA VAL A 137 -2.47 4.25 2.70
C VAL A 137 -2.65 5.39 1.68
N LEU A 138 -2.19 5.20 0.45
CA LEU A 138 -2.32 6.17 -0.64
C LEU A 138 -3.76 6.29 -1.14
N GLU A 139 -4.45 5.17 -1.30
CA GLU A 139 -5.87 5.13 -1.66
C GLU A 139 -6.72 5.88 -0.63
N PHE A 140 -6.51 5.58 0.66
CA PHE A 140 -7.14 6.33 1.74
C PHE A 140 -6.82 7.82 1.69
N ALA A 141 -5.55 8.19 1.43
CA ALA A 141 -5.13 9.59 1.36
C ALA A 141 -5.78 10.32 0.18
N ALA A 142 -5.96 9.66 -0.97
CA ALA A 142 -6.65 10.19 -2.12
C ALA A 142 -8.13 10.49 -1.81
N GLN A 143 -8.80 9.55 -1.14
CA GLN A 143 -10.23 9.67 -0.79
C GLN A 143 -10.49 10.67 0.36
N ALA A 144 -9.73 10.59 1.44
CA ALA A 144 -9.94 11.41 2.64
C ALA A 144 -9.38 12.84 2.50
N GLY A 145 -8.53 13.06 1.48
CA GLY A 145 -8.00 14.36 1.12
C GLY A 145 -6.93 14.92 2.08
N PRO A 146 -6.49 16.17 1.84
CA PRO A 146 -5.37 16.77 2.55
C PRO A 146 -5.59 16.88 4.06
N GLY A 147 -4.52 16.71 4.82
CA GLY A 147 -4.56 16.76 6.29
C GLY A 147 -4.79 15.38 6.88
N ALA A 148 -6.04 15.01 7.13
CA ALA A 148 -6.37 13.75 7.80
C ALA A 148 -6.02 12.51 6.96
N GLY A 149 -6.31 12.53 5.64
CA GLY A 149 -5.98 11.41 4.75
C GLY A 149 -4.48 11.11 4.66
N GLU A 150 -3.68 12.17 4.66
CA GLU A 150 -2.21 12.06 4.57
C GLU A 150 -1.52 11.95 5.93
N ALA A 151 -2.26 12.00 7.03
CA ALA A 151 -1.67 12.00 8.36
C ALA A 151 -0.82 10.74 8.60
N ALA A 152 -1.25 9.59 8.06
CA ALA A 152 -0.49 8.35 8.07
C ALA A 152 0.85 8.50 7.34
N LEU A 153 0.83 8.98 6.09
CA LEU A 153 2.04 9.21 5.28
C LEU A 153 3.01 10.17 5.97
N ARG A 154 2.50 11.24 6.61
CA ARG A 154 3.30 12.23 7.33
C ARG A 154 3.87 11.66 8.64
N THR A 155 3.08 10.90 9.38
CA THR A 155 3.51 10.23 10.62
C THR A 155 4.63 9.22 10.35
N HIS A 156 4.51 8.47 9.26
CA HIS A 156 5.48 7.46 8.84
C HIS A 156 6.47 7.97 7.79
N ARG A 157 6.62 9.31 7.63
CA ARG A 157 7.43 9.90 6.56
C ARG A 157 8.88 9.43 6.58
N ALA A 158 9.47 9.21 7.75
CA ALA A 158 10.84 8.71 7.84
C ALA A 158 10.98 7.31 7.20
N GLY A 159 10.03 6.40 7.42
CA GLY A 159 10.02 5.08 6.78
C GLY A 159 9.78 5.18 5.27
N PHE A 160 8.89 6.07 4.84
CA PHE A 160 8.70 6.39 3.43
C PHE A 160 9.98 6.88 2.75
N GLU A 161 10.76 7.76 3.39
CA GLU A 161 12.05 8.23 2.85
C GLU A 161 13.11 7.14 2.81
N VAL A 162 13.09 6.18 3.75
CA VAL A 162 13.96 5.00 3.71
C VAL A 162 13.65 4.16 2.46
N LEU A 163 12.37 3.83 2.24
CA LEU A 163 11.93 3.09 1.06
C LEU A 163 12.32 3.83 -0.22
N ARG A 164 12.06 5.13 -0.30
CA ARG A 164 12.38 5.97 -1.47
C ARG A 164 13.89 5.99 -1.76
N ALA A 165 14.72 6.18 -0.74
CA ALA A 165 16.17 6.18 -0.88
C ALA A 165 16.70 4.82 -1.33
N GLU A 166 16.15 3.73 -0.81
CA GLU A 166 16.57 2.38 -1.17
C GLU A 166 16.16 2.02 -2.61
N LEU A 167 14.95 2.40 -3.06
CA LEU A 167 14.53 2.24 -4.46
C LEU A 167 15.40 3.06 -5.41
N ALA A 168 15.80 4.28 -5.02
CA ALA A 168 16.72 5.10 -5.79
C ALA A 168 18.11 4.46 -5.90
N ARG A 169 18.67 3.96 -4.78
CA ARG A 169 19.97 3.26 -4.76
C ARG A 169 20.00 2.02 -5.65
N ARG A 170 18.85 1.39 -5.85
CA ARG A 170 18.67 0.20 -6.69
C ARG A 170 18.30 0.53 -8.13
N GLU A 171 18.16 1.80 -8.46
CA GLU A 171 17.69 2.27 -9.76
C GLU A 171 16.33 1.66 -10.16
N SER A 172 15.51 1.29 -9.18
CA SER A 172 14.17 0.75 -9.44
C SER A 172 13.27 1.83 -10.03
N PRO A 173 12.47 1.54 -11.08
CA PRO A 173 11.53 2.51 -11.64
C PRO A 173 10.48 2.95 -10.62
N TYR A 174 10.13 2.10 -9.65
CA TYR A 174 9.19 2.45 -8.58
C TYR A 174 9.61 3.69 -7.77
N ARG A 175 10.90 4.08 -7.79
CA ARG A 175 11.35 5.36 -7.21
C ARG A 175 10.55 6.56 -7.75
N HIS A 176 10.17 6.52 -9.03
CA HIS A 176 9.41 7.58 -9.68
C HIS A 176 8.03 7.73 -9.05
N VAL A 177 7.35 6.62 -8.71
CA VAL A 177 6.05 6.68 -8.04
C VAL A 177 6.19 7.26 -6.63
N LEU A 178 7.26 6.90 -5.91
CA LEU A 178 7.56 7.47 -4.59
C LEU A 178 7.92 8.98 -4.70
N ASP A 179 8.60 9.40 -5.76
CA ASP A 179 8.91 10.81 -6.00
C ASP A 179 7.65 11.64 -6.31
N ALA A 180 6.68 11.07 -7.04
CA ALA A 180 5.38 11.70 -7.26
C ALA A 180 4.64 11.93 -5.92
N VAL A 181 4.59 10.92 -5.07
CA VAL A 181 4.00 11.03 -3.72
C VAL A 181 4.79 12.01 -2.85
N ALA A 182 6.12 12.06 -2.97
CA ALA A 182 6.94 13.04 -2.27
C ALA A 182 6.64 14.47 -2.70
N ALA A 183 6.46 14.72 -4.01
CA ALA A 183 6.07 16.02 -4.53
C ALA A 183 4.69 16.46 -3.99
N VAL A 184 3.75 15.52 -3.83
CA VAL A 184 2.45 15.78 -3.18
C VAL A 184 2.61 16.17 -1.72
N LEU A 185 3.42 15.42 -0.96
CA LEU A 185 3.56 15.64 0.48
C LEU A 185 4.37 16.89 0.84
N GLY A 186 5.18 17.39 -0.11
CA GLY A 186 6.11 18.50 0.08
C GLY A 186 7.47 18.04 0.62
N PRO A 187 8.43 18.96 0.75
CA PRO A 187 9.76 18.63 1.25
C PRO A 187 9.70 18.09 2.68
N ALA A 188 10.46 17.04 2.96
CA ALA A 188 10.65 16.56 4.31
C ALA A 188 11.62 17.48 5.07
N GLY A 189 11.34 17.73 6.36
CA GLY A 189 12.24 18.52 7.20
C GLY A 189 13.48 17.73 7.65
N GLU A 190 14.53 18.42 8.09
CA GLU A 190 15.81 17.78 8.45
C GLU A 190 15.67 16.67 9.50
N ARG A 191 14.78 16.83 10.49
CA ARG A 191 14.49 15.79 11.51
C ARG A 191 14.01 14.47 10.90
N VAL A 192 13.24 14.54 9.83
CA VAL A 192 12.75 13.35 9.12
C VAL A 192 13.89 12.69 8.38
N HIS A 193 14.74 13.48 7.70
CA HIS A 193 15.93 12.97 7.01
C HIS A 193 16.93 12.34 7.99
N GLU A 194 17.20 12.98 9.12
CA GLU A 194 18.06 12.44 10.17
C GLU A 194 17.53 11.09 10.67
N ARG A 195 16.22 11.00 10.93
CA ARG A 195 15.58 9.74 11.34
C ARG A 195 15.65 8.68 10.26
N ALA A 196 15.44 9.02 8.99
CA ALA A 196 15.59 8.09 7.87
C ALA A 196 17.03 7.57 7.76
N ARG A 197 18.04 8.46 7.84
CA ARG A 197 19.46 8.07 7.86
C ARG A 197 19.80 7.15 9.04
N ALA A 198 19.21 7.39 10.21
CA ALA A 198 19.39 6.52 11.37
C ALA A 198 18.80 5.12 11.14
N ILE A 199 17.60 5.02 10.54
CA ILE A 199 16.98 3.74 10.17
C ILE A 199 17.81 3.01 9.12
N ILE A 200 18.34 3.70 8.10
CA ILE A 200 19.19 3.08 7.07
C ILE A 200 20.45 2.48 7.71
N ARG A 201 21.07 3.17 8.67
CA ARG A 201 22.28 2.66 9.36
C ARG A 201 21.99 1.48 10.29
N ALA A 202 20.89 1.54 11.05
CA ALA A 202 20.57 0.55 12.07
C ALA A 202 19.77 -0.65 11.54
N GLY A 203 19.07 -0.48 10.42
CA GLY A 203 17.96 -1.34 10.01
C GLY A 203 16.69 -1.12 10.85
N PRO A 204 15.56 -1.71 10.45
CA PRO A 204 14.36 -1.74 11.28
C PRO A 204 14.62 -2.44 12.62
N PRO A 205 13.98 -1.99 13.73
CA PRO A 205 14.10 -2.66 15.02
C PRO A 205 13.76 -4.15 14.93
N ARG A 206 14.44 -4.99 15.72
CA ARG A 206 14.09 -6.41 15.89
C ARG A 206 13.64 -6.62 17.32
N ASP A 207 12.62 -7.44 17.50
CA ASP A 207 12.16 -7.85 18.82
C ASP A 207 13.09 -9.00 19.27
N ASP A 208 13.79 -8.86 20.41
CA ASP A 208 14.72 -9.87 20.97
C ASP A 208 14.00 -11.09 21.58
N VAL A 209 12.83 -11.46 21.06
CA VAL A 209 12.05 -12.60 21.58
C VAL A 209 12.62 -13.91 21.04
N GLY A 210 13.55 -14.46 21.82
CA GLY A 210 14.17 -15.77 21.63
C GLY A 210 15.53 -15.97 22.33
N LEU A 211 16.16 -14.90 22.84
CA LEU A 211 17.47 -14.97 23.52
C LEU A 211 17.41 -14.54 24.99
N GLY A 212 16.22 -14.30 25.53
CA GLY A 212 16.01 -13.93 26.92
C GLY A 212 15.54 -15.11 27.78
N ALA A 213 16.45 -15.59 28.62
CA ALA A 213 16.28 -16.54 29.73
C ALA A 213 16.00 -18.02 29.37
N PRO A 214 16.79 -18.98 29.89
CA PRO A 214 16.37 -20.38 29.93
C PRO A 214 15.02 -20.45 30.64
N LEU A 215 14.07 -21.16 30.04
CA LEU A 215 12.83 -21.55 30.72
C LEU A 215 13.19 -22.12 32.10
N PRO A 216 12.58 -21.65 33.20
CA PRO A 216 12.79 -22.25 34.51
C PRO A 216 12.33 -23.71 34.45
N GLY A 217 13.30 -24.61 34.65
CA GLY A 217 13.19 -26.05 34.84
C GLY A 217 11.85 -26.71 34.53
N TYR A 218 11.73 -27.33 33.36
CA TYR A 218 11.05 -28.62 33.32
C TYR A 218 11.92 -29.57 34.13
N GLY A 219 11.50 -29.82 35.38
CA GLY A 219 12.17 -30.73 36.28
C GLY A 219 12.39 -32.08 35.60
N SER A 220 13.61 -32.61 35.74
CA SER A 220 13.91 -34.01 35.52
C SER A 220 13.18 -34.83 36.59
N ALA A 221 11.87 -35.00 36.42
CA ALA A 221 11.11 -35.99 37.17
C ALA A 221 11.42 -37.36 36.55
N THR A 222 12.31 -38.11 37.19
CA THR A 222 12.42 -39.55 36.99
C THR A 222 11.06 -40.19 37.30
N PRO A 223 10.42 -40.92 36.38
CA PRO A 223 9.23 -41.66 36.73
C PRO A 223 9.63 -42.92 37.50
N SER A 224 9.59 -42.85 38.84
CA SER A 224 9.40 -44.06 39.65
C SER A 224 7.96 -44.53 39.45
N GLY A 225 7.81 -45.77 38.98
CA GLY A 225 6.60 -46.25 38.34
C GLY A 225 5.37 -46.43 39.23
N THR A 226 4.22 -46.51 38.55
CA THR A 226 3.20 -47.55 38.74
C THR A 226 2.43 -47.69 37.41
N PRO A 227 1.97 -48.91 37.03
CA PRO A 227 1.47 -49.17 35.69
C PRO A 227 -0.03 -48.89 35.58
N TYR A 228 -0.44 -48.06 34.61
CA TYR A 228 -1.83 -48.02 34.14
C TYR A 228 -1.98 -48.89 32.88
N PRO A 229 -3.08 -49.66 32.74
CA PRO A 229 -3.26 -50.59 31.64
C PRO A 229 -3.55 -49.87 30.31
N PRO A 230 -3.20 -50.47 29.16
CA PRO A 230 -3.43 -49.86 27.86
C PRO A 230 -4.92 -49.92 27.50
N THR A 231 -5.54 -48.76 27.28
CA THR A 231 -6.80 -48.70 26.53
C THR A 231 -6.49 -48.41 25.08
N THR A 232 -7.09 -49.25 24.25
CA THR A 232 -6.91 -49.47 22.83
C THR A 232 -7.12 -48.25 21.95
N CYS A 233 -6.30 -48.21 20.90
CA CYS A 233 -6.39 -47.36 19.72
C CYS A 233 -7.75 -47.54 19.02
N GLY A 234 -8.47 -46.42 18.83
CA GLY A 234 -9.62 -46.32 17.94
C GLY A 234 -9.31 -45.30 16.85
N SER A 235 -8.91 -45.78 15.68
CA SER A 235 -8.81 -45.00 14.46
C SER A 235 -10.19 -44.60 13.97
N THR A 236 -10.41 -43.32 13.72
CA THR A 236 -11.41 -42.87 12.73
C THR A 236 -10.82 -41.74 11.92
N SER A 237 -10.55 -42.07 10.67
CA SER A 237 -10.29 -41.13 9.59
C SER A 237 -11.60 -40.41 9.28
N HIS A 238 -11.59 -39.08 9.24
CA HIS A 238 -12.63 -38.34 8.54
C HIS A 238 -12.03 -37.16 7.78
N ALA A 239 -12.19 -37.27 6.47
CA ALA A 239 -11.82 -36.29 5.48
C ALA A 239 -12.93 -35.23 5.30
N LEU A 240 -12.50 -34.12 4.69
CA LEU A 240 -13.27 -33.16 3.87
C LEU A 240 -14.20 -32.15 4.56
N GLY A 241 -14.02 -30.89 4.16
CA GLY A 241 -14.91 -29.77 4.44
C GLY A 241 -14.37 -28.45 3.93
N HIS A 242 -14.28 -28.29 2.61
CA HIS A 242 -14.00 -27.02 1.92
C HIS A 242 -15.32 -26.23 1.84
N PRO A 243 -15.37 -24.93 2.23
CA PRO A 243 -16.42 -24.05 1.77
C PRO A 243 -15.87 -23.01 0.79
N ASP A 244 -16.20 -23.28 -0.47
CA ASP A 244 -16.97 -22.42 -1.37
C ASP A 244 -16.59 -20.94 -1.52
N ARG A 245 -16.10 -20.63 -2.72
CA ARG A 245 -15.85 -19.29 -3.24
C ARG A 245 -17.17 -18.66 -3.67
N GLN A 246 -17.66 -17.70 -2.91
CA GLN A 246 -18.67 -16.78 -3.44
C GLN A 246 -18.01 -15.53 -4.01
N ARG A 247 -18.15 -15.42 -5.34
CA ARG A 247 -17.85 -14.25 -6.17
C ARG A 247 -18.56 -13.02 -5.61
N VAL A 248 -17.82 -11.92 -5.45
CA VAL A 248 -18.40 -10.58 -5.29
C VAL A 248 -18.06 -9.78 -6.54
N ALA A 249 -19.08 -9.10 -7.10
CA ALA A 249 -19.01 -8.36 -8.35
C ALA A 249 -18.21 -7.04 -8.20
N PRO A 250 -17.57 -6.54 -9.28
CA PRO A 250 -16.82 -5.30 -9.23
C PRO A 250 -17.75 -4.08 -9.09
N VAL A 251 -17.32 -3.14 -8.25
CA VAL A 251 -17.94 -1.82 -8.05
C VAL A 251 -17.61 -0.93 -9.25
N ALA A 252 -18.64 -0.37 -9.88
CA ALA A 252 -18.51 0.51 -11.03
C ALA A 252 -17.80 1.83 -10.66
N LEU A 253 -16.62 2.06 -11.24
CA LEU A 253 -16.00 3.38 -11.30
C LEU A 253 -16.79 4.23 -12.30
N GLY A 254 -17.44 5.28 -11.80
CA GLY A 254 -18.16 6.24 -12.63
C GLY A 254 -17.20 7.11 -13.43
N LEU A 255 -16.83 6.64 -14.62
CA LEU A 255 -16.19 7.45 -15.66
C LEU A 255 -17.25 8.35 -16.33
N PRO A 256 -16.98 9.63 -16.58
CA PRO A 256 -17.87 10.45 -17.39
C PRO A 256 -17.84 10.00 -18.86
N ALA A 257 -19.02 9.89 -19.47
CA ALA A 257 -19.20 9.52 -20.86
C ALA A 257 -18.44 10.48 -21.80
N ALA A 258 -17.70 9.91 -22.75
CA ALA A 258 -17.04 10.66 -23.82
C ALA A 258 -18.07 11.38 -24.71
N PRO A 259 -17.81 12.61 -25.18
CA PRO A 259 -18.67 13.29 -26.14
C PRO A 259 -18.59 12.58 -27.50
N GLY A 260 -19.77 12.35 -28.10
CA GLY A 260 -19.96 11.54 -29.30
C GLY A 260 -19.22 12.05 -30.54
N ALA A 261 -18.72 11.10 -31.32
CA ALA A 261 -18.19 11.33 -32.66
C ALA A 261 -19.33 11.72 -33.63
N PRO A 262 -19.09 12.64 -34.58
CA PRO A 262 -20.07 12.98 -35.61
C PRO A 262 -20.26 11.85 -36.62
N SER A 263 -21.52 11.64 -36.99
CA SER A 263 -22.04 10.67 -37.94
C SER A 263 -21.45 10.83 -39.35
N ALA A 264 -20.81 9.78 -39.85
CA ALA A 264 -20.40 9.66 -41.25
C ALA A 264 -21.62 9.32 -42.13
N THR A 265 -21.94 10.23 -43.05
CA THR A 265 -22.89 10.01 -44.15
C THR A 265 -22.39 8.92 -45.10
N PRO A 266 -23.23 7.97 -45.56
CA PRO A 266 -22.79 6.95 -46.49
C PRO A 266 -22.66 7.53 -47.91
N ALA A 267 -21.45 7.42 -48.48
CA ALA A 267 -21.20 7.69 -49.89
C ALA A 267 -21.76 6.54 -50.73
N ALA A 268 -22.70 6.87 -51.62
CA ALA A 268 -23.22 6.00 -52.66
C ALA A 268 -22.12 5.63 -53.67
N ARG A 269 -22.20 4.41 -54.18
CA ARG A 269 -21.39 3.82 -55.25
C ARG A 269 -22.35 3.23 -56.30
N PRO A 270 -21.88 2.92 -57.51
CA PRO A 270 -21.99 3.76 -58.71
C PRO A 270 -23.02 3.22 -59.72
N GLU A 271 -23.49 4.06 -60.64
CA GLU A 271 -24.05 3.61 -61.92
C GLU A 271 -23.22 4.17 -63.08
N GLY A 272 -22.89 3.27 -64.02
CA GLY A 272 -22.17 3.56 -65.27
C GLY A 272 -23.07 4.25 -66.30
N PRO A 273 -22.81 4.15 -67.62
CA PRO A 273 -22.07 3.10 -68.35
C PRO A 273 -20.61 3.41 -68.68
#